data_AF-A0A2D6VVV3-F1
#
_entry.id   AF-A0A2D6VVV3-F1
#
_cell.length_a   1.000
_cell.length_b   1.000
_cell.length_c   1.000
_cell.angle_alpha   90.00
_cell.angle_beta   90.00
_cell.angle_gamma   90.00
#
_symmetry.space_group_name_H-M   'P 1'
#
loop_
_entity.id
_entity.type
_entity.pdbx_description
1 polymer ?
#
loop_
_entity_poly.entity_id
_entity_poly.type
_entity_poly.pdbx_seq_one_letter_code
_entity_poly.pdbx_strand_id
1 'polypeptide(L)'
;SIIGYIRRAALGEPLIPFEQRVAEAMDRIYTQHSWTPNQRKWLERLAKQLVHEVIIDREFVNHRFADDGGAKQMNKVLGEQLDTVLEELNEAMWPERSA
;
A
#
# COMPACT_ATOMS: atom_id res chain seq x y z
N SER A 1 -19.18 6.86 -3.73
CA SER A 1 -18.49 6.44 -4.95
C SER A 1 -18.00 5.02 -4.78
N ILE A 2 -18.29 4.19 -5.78
CA ILE A 2 -18.08 2.75 -5.79
C ILE A 2 -16.65 2.49 -6.30
N ILE A 3 -15.64 2.80 -5.48
CA ILE A 3 -14.23 2.45 -5.77
C ILE A 3 -13.91 1.02 -5.27
N GLY A 4 -14.90 0.34 -4.68
CA GLY A 4 -14.74 -0.96 -4.01
C GLY A 4 -15.40 -2.15 -4.71
N TYR A 5 -15.38 -2.26 -6.04
CA TYR A 5 -15.84 -3.50 -6.69
C TYR A 5 -14.72 -4.18 -7.47
N ILE A 6 -14.01 -5.04 -6.74
CA ILE A 6 -13.50 -6.33 -7.19
C ILE A 6 -12.67 -6.27 -8.50
N ARG A 7 -11.35 -6.14 -8.38
CA ARG A 7 -10.45 -6.48 -9.50
C ARG A 7 -9.98 -7.94 -9.39
N ARG A 8 -10.89 -8.85 -9.76
CA ARG A 8 -10.56 -10.26 -10.03
C ARG A 8 -9.90 -10.30 -11.41
N ALA A 9 -8.58 -10.37 -11.48
CA ALA A 9 -7.89 -10.51 -12.76
C ALA A 9 -8.13 -11.91 -13.34
N ALA A 10 -8.94 -11.99 -14.40
CA ALA A 10 -9.12 -13.19 -15.20
C ALA A 10 -8.04 -13.28 -16.29
N LEU A 11 -7.37 -14.44 -16.33
CA LEU A 11 -6.87 -15.17 -17.51
C LEU A 11 -5.95 -14.42 -18.50
N GLY A 12 -4.66 -14.78 -18.52
CA GLY A 12 -3.88 -14.80 -19.78
C GLY A 12 -2.40 -14.40 -19.74
N GLU A 13 -1.96 -13.60 -18.76
CA GLU A 13 -0.54 -13.24 -18.58
C GLU A 13 0.01 -13.97 -17.35
N PRO A 14 1.34 -14.21 -17.22
CA PRO A 14 1.88 -14.75 -15.98
C PRO A 14 1.42 -13.84 -14.85
N LEU A 15 0.46 -14.34 -14.06
CA LEU A 15 -0.15 -13.61 -12.95
C LEU A 15 0.98 -13.42 -11.95
N ILE A 16 1.63 -12.25 -12.00
CA ILE A 16 2.53 -11.80 -10.94
C ILE A 16 1.76 -12.02 -9.63
N PRO A 17 2.24 -12.91 -8.74
CA PRO A 17 1.57 -13.20 -7.49
C PRO A 17 1.33 -11.90 -6.73
N PHE A 18 0.23 -11.81 -6.00
CA PHE A 18 -0.12 -10.58 -5.29
C PHE A 18 1.01 -10.11 -4.35
N GLU A 19 1.64 -11.05 -3.65
CA GLU A 19 2.85 -10.83 -2.86
C GLU A 19 3.98 -10.16 -3.63
N GLN A 20 4.21 -10.58 -4.88
CA GLN A 20 5.24 -9.98 -5.72
C GLN A 20 4.86 -8.55 -6.14
N ARG A 21 3.58 -8.26 -6.38
CA ARG A 21 3.12 -6.88 -6.65
C ARG A 21 3.31 -5.97 -5.45
N VAL A 22 3.01 -6.48 -4.25
CA VAL A 22 3.26 -5.75 -2.98
C VAL A 22 4.75 -5.47 -2.84
N ALA A 23 5.62 -6.46 -3.10
CA ALA A 23 7.07 -6.29 -3.02
C ALA A 23 7.58 -5.23 -4.01
N GLU A 24 7.15 -5.28 -5.28
CA GLU A 24 7.52 -4.30 -6.32
C GLU A 24 7.01 -2.88 -5.98
N ALA A 25 5.79 -2.77 -5.43
CA ALA A 25 5.24 -1.50 -4.98
C ALA A 25 6.03 -0.91 -3.81
N MET A 26 6.34 -1.72 -2.79
CA MET A 26 7.12 -1.27 -1.64
C MET A 26 8.56 -0.88 -2.01
N ASP A 27 9.18 -1.58 -2.96
CA ASP A 27 10.52 -1.22 -3.45
C ASP A 27 10.52 0.19 -4.06
N ARG A 28 9.51 0.52 -4.88
CA ARG A 28 9.32 1.89 -5.40
C ARG A 28 9.20 2.91 -4.27
N ILE A 29 8.32 2.68 -3.28
CA ILE A 29 8.16 3.57 -2.13
C ILE A 29 9.50 3.80 -1.42
N TYR A 30 10.29 2.74 -1.20
CA TYR A 30 11.59 2.87 -0.54
C TYR A 30 12.62 3.70 -1.32
N THR A 31 12.49 3.78 -2.64
CA THR A 31 13.40 4.54 -3.51
C THR A 31 12.99 6.00 -3.74
N GLN A 32 11.70 6.33 -3.63
CA GLN A 32 11.18 7.67 -3.94
C GLN A 32 11.51 8.74 -2.89
N HIS A 33 11.69 8.33 -1.63
CA HIS A 33 11.96 9.25 -0.53
C HIS A 33 13.11 8.77 0.36
N SER A 34 13.81 9.74 0.97
CA SER A 34 14.82 9.47 2.01
C SER A 34 14.15 9.19 3.35
N TRP A 35 13.56 7.99 3.49
CA TRP A 35 12.89 7.58 4.70
C TRP A 35 13.85 7.46 5.88
N THR A 36 13.48 8.06 7.01
CA THR A 36 14.15 7.85 8.29
C THR A 36 14.01 6.39 8.76
N PRO A 37 14.89 5.89 9.65
CA PRO A 37 14.77 4.53 10.17
C PRO A 37 13.41 4.23 10.83
N ASN A 38 12.79 5.23 11.47
CA ASN A 38 11.45 5.06 12.05
C ASN A 38 10.37 4.91 10.96
N GLN A 39 10.40 5.76 9.94
CA GLN A 39 9.47 5.68 8.80
C GLN A 39 9.59 4.34 8.08
N ARG A 40 10.82 3.86 7.84
CA ARG A 40 11.06 2.54 7.23
C ARG A 40 10.42 1.40 8.02
N LYS A 41 10.55 1.41 9.36
CA LYS A 41 9.88 0.40 10.21
C LYS A 41 8.36 0.43 10.06
N TRP A 42 7.75 1.60 9.94
CA TRP A 42 6.31 1.72 9.72
C TRP A 42 5.89 1.23 8.34
N LEU A 43 6.68 1.54 7.30
CA LEU A 43 6.48 1.05 5.94
C LEU A 43 6.66 -0.48 5.84
N GLU A 44 7.66 -1.06 6.52
CA GLU A 44 7.85 -2.51 6.61
C GLU A 44 6.66 -3.19 7.31
N ARG A 45 6.12 -2.58 8.37
CA ARG A 45 4.91 -3.07 9.03
C ARG A 45 3.72 -3.03 8.09
N LEU A 46 3.56 -1.93 7.33
CA LEU A 46 2.53 -1.79 6.32
C LEU A 46 2.65 -2.91 5.27
N ALA A 47 3.83 -3.09 4.67
CA ALA A 47 4.11 -4.13 3.67
C ALA A 47 3.66 -5.53 4.12
N LYS A 48 3.97 -5.91 5.36
CA LYS A 48 3.57 -7.20 5.93
C LYS A 48 2.06 -7.39 6.01
N GLN A 49 1.29 -6.31 6.16
CA GLN A 49 -0.17 -6.39 6.19
C GLN A 49 -0.78 -6.38 4.79
N LEU A 50 -0.15 -5.63 3.86
CA LEU A 50 -0.62 -5.55 2.48
C LEU A 50 -0.67 -6.91 1.79
N VAL A 51 0.27 -7.82 2.08
CA VAL A 51 0.27 -9.18 1.52
C VAL A 51 -1.05 -9.95 1.75
N HIS A 52 -1.76 -9.64 2.83
CA HIS A 52 -2.99 -10.34 3.21
C HIS A 52 -4.27 -9.65 2.72
N GLU A 53 -4.15 -8.46 2.12
CA GLU A 53 -5.28 -7.54 1.97
C GLU A 53 -5.38 -7.01 0.55
N VAL A 54 -6.58 -7.07 -0.03
CA VAL A 54 -6.82 -6.67 -1.43
C VAL A 54 -7.20 -5.19 -1.54
N ILE A 55 -7.61 -4.56 -0.45
CA ILE A 55 -8.08 -3.16 -0.42
C ILE A 55 -7.09 -2.33 0.39
N ILE A 56 -6.59 -1.26 -0.21
CA ILE A 56 -5.54 -0.42 0.36
C ILE A 56 -6.05 1.01 0.39
N ASP A 57 -6.64 1.36 1.53
CA ASP A 57 -7.14 2.70 1.78
C ASP A 57 -6.83 3.14 3.22
N ARG A 58 -7.19 4.39 3.52
CA ARG A 58 -6.95 4.99 4.83
C ARG A 58 -7.75 4.29 5.93
N GLU A 59 -8.91 3.73 5.63
CA GLU A 59 -9.75 3.02 6.59
C GLU A 59 -9.10 1.68 7.00
N PHE A 60 -8.59 0.93 6.03
CA PHE A 60 -7.77 -0.25 6.24
C PHE A 60 -6.59 0.06 7.17
N VAL A 61 -5.81 1.10 6.88
CA VAL A 61 -4.68 1.50 7.73
C VAL A 61 -5.17 1.85 9.14
N ASN A 62 -6.29 2.58 9.24
CA ASN A 62 -6.84 2.99 10.52
C ASN A 62 -7.24 1.80 11.39
N HIS A 63 -7.90 0.81 10.82
CA HIS A 63 -8.27 -0.40 11.54
C HIS A 63 -7.05 -1.26 11.87
N ARG A 64 -6.15 -1.47 10.90
CA ARG A 64 -5.04 -2.40 11.07
C ARG A 64 -3.98 -1.93 12.06
N PHE A 65 -3.83 -0.62 12.20
CA PHE A 65 -2.89 0.03 13.11
C PHE A 65 -3.60 0.72 14.28
N ALA A 66 -4.85 0.35 14.59
CA ALA A 66 -5.65 0.99 15.64
C ALA A 66 -4.93 1.03 17.00
N ASP A 67 -4.26 -0.07 17.36
CA ASP A 67 -3.47 -0.19 18.61
C ASP A 67 -2.28 0.78 18.67
N ASP A 68 -1.79 1.23 17.51
CA ASP A 68 -0.71 2.20 17.38
C ASP A 68 -1.22 3.61 17.07
N GLY A 69 -2.53 3.90 17.18
CA GLY A 69 -3.11 5.21 16.88
C GLY A 69 -3.58 5.39 15.43
N GLY A 70 -3.69 4.29 14.68
CA GLY A 70 -4.34 4.20 13.38
C GLY A 70 -3.67 5.00 12.27
N ALA A 71 -4.46 5.36 11.26
CA ALA A 71 -3.98 6.11 10.10
C ALA A 71 -3.47 7.49 10.50
N LYS A 72 -4.03 8.09 11.56
CA LYS A 72 -3.57 9.39 12.06
C LYS A 72 -2.14 9.33 12.57
N GLN A 73 -1.79 8.32 13.38
CA GLN A 73 -0.43 8.17 13.86
C GLN A 73 0.53 7.80 12.72
N MET A 74 0.14 6.89 11.83
CA MET A 74 0.96 6.55 10.67
C MET A 74 1.24 7.78 9.78
N ASN A 75 0.23 8.61 9.50
CA ASN A 75 0.39 9.84 8.73
C ASN A 75 1.39 10.79 9.38
N LYS A 76 1.29 10.97 10.70
CA LYS A 76 2.23 11.80 11.45
C LYS A 76 3.66 11.27 11.36
N VAL A 77 3.87 9.97 11.50
CA VAL A 77 5.21 9.35 11.40
C VAL A 77 5.78 9.50 9.99
N LEU A 78 4.94 9.37 8.97
CA LEU A 78 5.31 9.54 7.57
C LEU A 78 5.43 11.02 7.16
N GLY A 79 5.24 11.98 8.06
CA GLY A 79 5.37 13.41 7.72
C GLY A 79 4.23 13.93 6.85
N GLU A 80 3.00 13.50 7.12
CA GLU A 80 1.78 13.81 6.35
C GLU A 80 1.77 13.21 4.93
N GLN A 81 2.60 12.21 4.66
CA GLN A 81 2.72 11.56 3.35
C GLN A 81 1.91 10.26 3.21
N LEU A 82 1.05 9.89 4.18
CA LEU A 82 0.32 8.61 4.12
C LEU A 82 -0.55 8.49 2.87
N ASP A 83 -1.28 9.56 2.52
CA ASP A 83 -2.18 9.50 1.37
C ASP A 83 -1.40 9.32 0.05
N THR A 84 -0.27 10.00 -0.10
CA THR A 84 0.66 9.81 -1.23
C THR A 84 1.20 8.38 -1.29
N VAL A 85 1.65 7.83 -0.15
CA VAL A 85 2.14 6.45 -0.09
C VAL A 85 1.04 5.47 -0.50
N LEU A 86 -0.20 5.67 -0.04
CA LEU A 86 -1.31 4.79 -0.40
C LEU A 86 -1.69 4.89 -1.89
N GLU A 87 -1.63 6.09 -2.46
CA GLU A 87 -1.86 6.32 -3.89
C GLU A 87 -0.80 5.62 -4.75
N GLU A 88 0.49 5.84 -4.46
CA GLU A 88 1.61 5.22 -5.16
C GLU A 88 1.59 3.69 -5.05
N LEU A 89 1.23 3.16 -3.89
CA LEU A 89 1.04 1.74 -3.67
C LEU A 89 -0.09 1.19 -4.56
N ASN A 90 -1.25 1.87 -4.59
CA ASN A 90 -2.38 1.46 -5.43
C ASN A 90 -2.00 1.47 -6.92
N GLU A 91 -1.33 2.52 -7.40
CA GLU A 91 -0.86 2.63 -8.78
C GLU A 91 0.14 1.52 -9.14
N ALA A 92 1.06 1.20 -8.23
CA ALA A 92 2.07 0.16 -8.47
C ALA A 92 1.48 -1.26 -8.44
N MET A 93 0.50 -1.54 -7.59
CA MET A 93 -0.13 -2.86 -7.49
C MET A 93 -1.21 -3.13 -8.54
N TRP A 94 -1.92 -2.08 -8.96
CA TRP A 94 -2.93 -2.14 -10.00
C TRP A 94 -2.68 -1.08 -11.05
N PRO A 95 -1.57 -1.19 -11.82
CA PRO A 95 -1.37 -0.30 -12.95
C PRO A 95 -2.62 -0.37 -13.82
N GLU A 96 -3.28 0.77 -14.02
CA GLU A 96 -4.35 0.81 -14.99
C GLU A 96 -3.75 0.34 -16.30
N ARG A 97 -4.23 -0.81 -16.80
CA ARG A 97 -3.96 -1.20 -18.17
C ARG A 97 -4.45 -0.01 -19.01
N SER A 98 -3.51 0.78 -19.51
CA SER A 98 -3.77 1.66 -20.63
C SER A 98 -4.30 0.76 -21.73
N ALA A 99 -5.60 0.90 -22.00
CA ALA A 99 -6.23 0.31 -23.16
C ALA A 99 -5.64 0.94 -24.44
#